data_AF-A0A2G6H3U6-F1
#
_entry.id   AF-A0A2G6H3U6-F1
#
_cell.length_a   1.000
_cell.length_b   1.000
_cell.length_c   1.000
_cell.angle_alpha   90.00
_cell.angle_beta   90.00
_cell.angle_gamma   90.00
#
_symmetry.space_group_name_H-M   'P 1'
#
loop_
_entity.id
_entity.type
_entity.pdbx_description
1 polymer ?
#
loop_
_entity_poly.entity_id
_entity_poly.type
_entity_poly.pdbx_seq_one_letter_code
_entity_poly.pdbx_strand_id
1 'polypeptide(L)'
;MRTGGFPESVGFIEAGENYAYEYLKTVFQNIYTNDIQKRHTIYRETSYKEVVYFLIDSIGSSISARNIAKVLTANGKKIDHKTVLKYINTLVESYLFYKVNRYDIKGKQHLATQKKYYLVDLGLRYALLGKELTADVGHLLENVIYLELLRRNYQIWIGKTDNLEVDFVVKDKNGYTKYIQVAYTVKEPKTLERELAPFNRIPDFNERLLITMDYETGNHNGVKQINAVDWLLDNKND
;
A
#
# COMPACT_ATOMS: atom_id res chain seq x y z
N MET A 1 4.78 -1.28 12.83
CA MET A 1 5.98 -2.02 12.39
C MET A 1 7.02 -1.00 11.96
N ARG A 2 7.94 -0.60 12.86
CA ARG A 2 8.87 0.51 12.61
C ARG A 2 10.16 0.06 11.91
N THR A 3 10.66 -1.12 12.25
CA THR A 3 11.94 -1.66 11.77
C THR A 3 11.79 -2.69 10.66
N GLY A 4 10.56 -2.94 10.18
CA GLY A 4 10.30 -3.89 9.11
C GLY A 4 10.32 -5.35 9.53
N GLY A 5 10.42 -6.24 8.53
CA GLY A 5 10.50 -7.69 8.68
C GLY A 5 11.76 -8.32 8.06
N PHE A 6 12.74 -7.53 7.62
CA PHE A 6 14.03 -8.05 7.17
C PHE A 6 14.76 -8.78 8.32
N PRO A 7 15.26 -10.01 8.13
CA PRO A 7 15.80 -10.82 9.24
C PRO A 7 16.88 -10.12 10.08
N GLU A 8 17.85 -9.48 9.41
CA GLU A 8 18.92 -8.72 10.06
C GLU A 8 18.38 -7.46 10.77
N SER A 9 17.38 -6.77 10.21
CA SER A 9 16.80 -5.58 10.87
C SER A 9 16.08 -5.97 12.17
N VAL A 10 15.43 -7.15 12.19
CA VAL A 10 14.81 -7.71 13.40
C VAL A 10 15.87 -8.06 14.45
N GLY A 11 17.00 -8.63 14.04
CA GLY A 11 18.13 -8.92 14.94
C GLY A 11 18.75 -7.67 15.57
N PHE A 12 18.76 -6.54 14.85
CA PHE A 12 19.31 -5.29 15.37
C PHE A 12 18.39 -4.54 16.35
N ILE A 13 17.12 -4.94 16.51
CA ILE A 13 16.20 -4.27 17.43
C ILE A 13 16.76 -4.27 18.86
N GLU A 14 17.37 -5.37 19.29
CA GLU A 14 17.97 -5.50 20.63
C GLU A 14 19.17 -4.55 20.84
N ALA A 15 19.89 -4.21 19.77
CA ALA A 15 21.00 -3.26 19.79
C ALA A 15 20.56 -1.79 19.63
N GLY A 16 19.29 -1.55 19.26
CA GLY A 16 18.67 -0.25 19.08
C GLY A 16 18.19 0.01 17.65
N GLU A 17 17.03 0.67 17.50
CA GLU A 17 16.36 0.88 16.21
C GLU A 17 17.24 1.58 15.15
N ASN A 18 18.20 2.41 15.55
CA ASN A 18 19.11 3.09 14.63
C ASN A 18 19.95 2.12 13.80
N TYR A 19 20.40 1.00 14.38
CA TYR A 19 21.16 -0.01 13.64
C TYR A 19 20.28 -0.70 12.59
N ALA A 20 19.02 -0.98 12.93
CA ALA A 20 18.04 -1.51 11.99
C ALA A 20 17.79 -0.52 10.83
N TYR A 21 17.71 0.79 11.10
CA TYR A 21 17.52 1.81 10.05
C TYR A 21 18.74 1.96 9.14
N GLU A 22 19.97 1.96 9.68
CA GLU A 22 21.18 2.01 8.86
C GLU A 22 21.35 0.77 7.99
N TYR A 23 21.00 -0.40 8.51
CA TYR A 23 20.92 -1.63 7.73
C TYR A 23 19.91 -1.49 6.59
N LEU A 24 18.69 -1.03 6.86
CA LEU A 24 17.65 -0.85 5.84
C LEU A 24 18.04 0.18 4.76
N LYS A 25 18.75 1.26 5.14
CA LYS A 25 19.33 2.20 4.16
C LYS A 25 20.36 1.50 3.26
N THR A 26 21.17 0.62 3.83
CA THR A 26 22.15 -0.17 3.07
C THR A 26 21.45 -1.17 2.14
N VAL A 27 20.38 -1.83 2.59
CA VAL A 27 19.53 -2.69 1.73
C VAL A 27 18.98 -1.88 0.56
N PHE A 28 18.39 -0.72 0.81
CA PHE A 28 17.88 0.15 -0.25
C PHE A 28 18.99 0.57 -1.22
N GLN A 29 20.16 0.97 -0.72
CA GLN A 29 21.29 1.38 -1.56
C GLN A 29 21.80 0.21 -2.42
N ASN A 30 21.86 -1.01 -1.86
CA ASN A 30 22.26 -2.21 -2.58
C ASN A 30 21.28 -2.54 -3.70
N ILE A 31 19.97 -2.46 -3.45
CA ILE A 31 18.95 -2.65 -4.48
C ILE A 31 19.08 -1.56 -5.56
N TYR A 32 19.23 -0.30 -5.16
CA TYR A 32 19.40 0.81 -6.10
C TYR A 32 20.62 0.60 -7.02
N THR A 33 21.77 0.24 -6.46
CA THR A 33 22.99 0.06 -7.25
C THR A 33 22.98 -1.23 -8.08
N ASN A 34 22.56 -2.36 -7.50
CA ASN A 34 22.66 -3.65 -8.17
C ASN A 34 21.48 -3.98 -9.08
N ASP A 35 20.26 -3.58 -8.69
CA ASP A 35 19.04 -3.95 -9.40
C ASP A 35 18.55 -2.85 -10.33
N ILE A 36 18.79 -1.58 -9.99
CA ILE A 36 18.25 -0.45 -10.74
C ILE A 36 19.32 0.16 -11.65
N GLN A 37 20.41 0.67 -11.10
CA GLN A 37 21.43 1.41 -11.88
C GLN A 37 22.13 0.55 -12.94
N LYS A 38 22.32 -0.75 -12.69
CA LYS A 38 22.93 -1.68 -13.67
C LYS A 38 22.05 -1.94 -14.89
N ARG A 39 20.71 -1.80 -14.76
CA ARG A 39 19.73 -2.13 -15.81
C ARG A 39 19.13 -0.89 -16.47
N HIS A 40 19.11 0.24 -15.77
CA HIS A 40 18.46 1.47 -16.23
C HIS A 40 19.35 2.69 -16.08
N THR A 41 19.41 3.50 -17.14
CA THR A 41 19.98 4.85 -17.04
C THR A 41 19.07 5.74 -16.22
N ILE A 42 19.59 6.22 -15.09
CA ILE A 42 18.94 7.19 -14.20
C ILE A 42 19.49 8.58 -14.50
N TYR A 43 18.62 9.51 -14.90
CA TYR A 43 18.98 10.89 -15.17
C TYR A 43 18.78 11.73 -13.92
N ARG A 44 19.87 12.25 -13.35
CA ARG A 44 19.86 13.03 -12.10
C ARG A 44 19.35 12.20 -10.92
N GLU A 45 20.29 11.62 -10.18
CA GLU A 45 20.01 10.81 -9.00
C GLU A 45 19.15 11.55 -7.95
N THR A 46 19.32 12.87 -7.81
CA THR A 46 18.49 13.67 -6.91
C THR A 46 17.02 13.61 -7.27
N SER A 47 16.66 13.76 -8.55
CA SER A 47 15.27 13.64 -9.01
C SER A 47 14.71 12.23 -8.82
N TYR A 48 15.56 11.20 -8.93
CA TYR A 48 15.16 9.83 -8.63
C TYR A 48 14.79 9.66 -7.16
N LYS A 49 15.67 10.10 -6.24
CA LYS A 49 15.44 10.03 -4.79
C LYS A 49 14.16 10.76 -4.37
N GLU A 50 13.87 11.93 -4.95
CA GLU A 50 12.62 12.64 -4.69
C GLU A 50 11.37 11.87 -5.15
N VAL A 51 11.42 11.16 -6.29
CA VAL A 51 10.33 10.27 -6.71
C VAL A 51 10.17 9.11 -5.73
N VAL A 52 11.27 8.54 -5.23
CA VAL A 52 11.22 7.49 -4.20
C VAL A 52 10.54 8.02 -2.94
N TYR A 53 10.99 9.16 -2.42
CA TYR A 53 10.43 9.75 -1.20
C TYR A 53 8.95 10.09 -1.35
N PHE A 54 8.55 10.67 -2.48
CA PHE A 54 7.14 10.93 -2.76
C PHE A 54 6.33 9.63 -2.78
N LEU A 55 6.84 8.58 -3.41
CA LEU A 55 6.12 7.31 -3.51
C LEU A 55 5.97 6.62 -2.16
N ILE A 56 7.00 6.68 -1.31
CA ILE A 56 6.97 6.18 0.07
C ILE A 56 5.98 6.99 0.92
N ASP A 57 5.95 8.31 0.76
CA ASP A 57 5.04 9.19 1.51
C ASP A 57 3.58 8.98 1.08
N SER A 58 3.35 8.59 -0.17
CA SER A 58 2.01 8.35 -0.76
C SER A 58 1.58 6.88 -0.77
N ILE A 59 2.12 6.03 0.11
CA ILE A 59 1.71 4.62 0.21
C ILE A 59 0.20 4.51 0.44
N GLY A 60 -0.46 3.57 -0.23
CA GLY A 60 -1.91 3.36 -0.10
C GLY A 60 -2.78 4.48 -0.72
N SER A 61 -2.17 5.55 -1.24
CA SER A 61 -2.88 6.63 -1.94
C SER A 61 -2.89 6.41 -3.45
N SER A 62 -3.97 6.88 -4.09
CA SER A 62 -4.07 6.89 -5.55
C SER A 62 -3.12 7.94 -6.15
N ILE A 63 -2.07 7.49 -6.85
CA ILE A 63 -1.08 8.40 -7.44
C ILE A 63 -1.19 8.48 -8.97
N SER A 64 -0.77 9.62 -9.52
CA SER A 64 -0.50 9.77 -10.95
C SER A 64 0.89 10.33 -11.16
N ALA A 65 1.63 9.78 -12.13
CA ALA A 65 2.97 10.27 -12.49
C ALA A 65 2.95 11.76 -12.88
N ARG A 66 1.81 12.24 -13.41
CA ARG A 66 1.60 13.65 -13.73
C ARG A 66 1.53 14.53 -12.48
N ASN A 67 0.85 14.09 -11.42
CA ASN A 67 0.81 14.83 -10.16
C ASN A 67 2.18 14.90 -9.51
N ILE A 68 2.93 13.80 -9.49
CA ILE A 68 4.30 13.77 -8.95
C ILE A 68 5.19 14.73 -9.74
N ALA A 69 5.20 14.65 -11.07
CA ALA A 69 5.98 15.55 -11.91
C ALA A 69 5.62 17.03 -11.68
N LYS A 70 4.32 17.33 -11.49
CA LYS A 70 3.83 18.67 -11.17
C LYS A 70 4.37 19.17 -9.83
N VAL A 71 4.30 18.36 -8.78
CA VAL A 71 4.80 18.72 -7.44
C VAL A 71 6.31 18.93 -7.46
N LEU A 72 7.07 18.01 -8.07
CA LEU A 72 8.52 18.12 -8.17
C LEU A 72 8.95 19.35 -8.99
N THR A 73 8.25 19.63 -10.09
CA THR A 73 8.52 20.82 -10.92
C THR A 73 8.23 22.12 -10.15
N ALA A 74 7.16 22.16 -9.35
CA ALA A 74 6.84 23.30 -8.49
C ALA A 74 7.95 23.54 -7.43
N ASN A 75 8.59 22.48 -6.95
CA ASN A 75 9.73 22.54 -6.02
C ASN A 75 11.09 22.75 -6.73
N GLY A 76 11.09 23.26 -7.97
CA GLY A 76 12.30 23.59 -8.72
C GLY A 76 13.00 22.42 -9.40
N LYS A 77 12.43 21.21 -9.37
CA LYS A 77 12.99 20.01 -10.01
C LYS A 77 12.22 19.71 -11.31
N LYS A 78 12.67 20.29 -12.42
CA LYS A 78 12.07 20.02 -13.74
C LYS A 78 12.22 18.54 -14.11
N ILE A 79 11.10 17.82 -14.11
CA ILE A 79 10.97 16.41 -14.51
C ILE A 79 9.63 16.20 -15.19
N ASP A 80 9.61 15.45 -16.29
CA ASP A 80 8.37 15.12 -16.97
C ASP A 80 7.73 13.83 -16.41
N HIS A 81 6.44 13.65 -16.69
CA HIS A 81 5.67 12.51 -16.20
C HIS A 81 6.11 11.15 -16.76
N LYS A 82 6.72 11.09 -17.95
CA LYS A 82 7.24 9.83 -18.53
C LYS A 82 8.49 9.40 -17.77
N THR A 83 9.36 10.35 -17.44
CA THR A 83 10.55 10.10 -16.60
C THR A 83 10.13 9.63 -15.20
N VAL A 84 9.15 10.29 -14.57
CA VAL A 84 8.59 9.80 -13.29
C VAL A 84 8.05 8.39 -13.41
N LEU A 85 7.25 8.09 -14.44
CA LEU A 85 6.70 6.75 -14.64
C LEU A 85 7.80 5.70 -14.84
N LYS A 86 8.88 6.04 -15.56
CA LYS A 86 10.06 5.17 -15.70
C LYS A 86 10.67 4.87 -14.34
N TYR A 87 10.86 5.86 -13.47
CA TYR A 87 11.42 5.67 -12.13
C TYR A 87 10.52 4.84 -11.22
N ILE A 88 9.20 5.03 -11.30
CA ILE A 88 8.27 4.17 -10.56
C ILE A 88 8.38 2.72 -11.06
N ASN A 89 8.47 2.50 -12.37
CA ASN A 89 8.61 1.16 -12.93
C ASN A 89 9.90 0.47 -12.47
N THR A 90 11.04 1.18 -12.37
CA THR A 90 12.28 0.57 -11.86
C THR A 90 12.15 0.12 -10.40
N LEU A 91 11.39 0.86 -9.58
CA LEU A 91 11.11 0.48 -8.19
C LEU A 91 10.20 -0.75 -8.08
N VAL A 92 9.29 -0.93 -9.03
CA VAL A 92 8.42 -2.13 -9.12
C VAL A 92 9.22 -3.33 -9.62
N GLU A 93 10.06 -3.15 -10.66
CA GLU A 93 10.92 -4.20 -11.21
C GLU A 93 12.02 -4.66 -10.24
N SER A 94 12.38 -3.82 -9.26
CA SER A 94 13.31 -4.14 -8.19
C SER A 94 12.63 -4.66 -6.92
N TYR A 95 11.32 -4.94 -6.96
CA TYR A 95 10.53 -5.43 -5.83
C TYR A 95 10.55 -4.53 -4.57
N LEU A 96 10.83 -3.22 -4.72
CA LEU A 96 10.67 -2.28 -3.62
C LEU A 96 9.20 -1.92 -3.41
N PHE A 97 8.44 -1.88 -4.51
CA PHE A 97 7.01 -1.60 -4.49
C PHE A 97 6.22 -2.63 -5.28
N TYR A 98 5.06 -2.98 -4.75
CA TYR A 98 4.03 -3.67 -5.48
C TYR A 98 3.03 -2.68 -6.07
N LYS A 99 2.65 -2.90 -7.31
CA LYS A 99 1.71 -2.06 -8.05
C LYS A 99 0.36 -2.75 -8.15
N VAL A 100 -0.69 -2.04 -7.75
CA VAL A 100 -2.06 -2.55 -7.79
C VAL A 100 -2.91 -1.72 -8.75
N ASN A 101 -3.57 -2.41 -9.67
CA ASN A 101 -4.46 -1.78 -10.64
C ASN A 101 -5.85 -1.58 -10.04
N ARG A 102 -6.57 -0.57 -10.54
CA ARG A 102 -7.97 -0.36 -10.18
C ARG A 102 -8.89 -1.28 -11.01
N TYR A 103 -10.00 -1.65 -10.41
CA TYR A 103 -11.06 -2.45 -11.00
C TYR A 103 -12.40 -1.75 -10.84
N ASP A 104 -13.08 -1.49 -11.94
CA ASP A 104 -14.45 -0.99 -11.93
C ASP A 104 -15.39 -2.16 -11.60
N ILE A 105 -15.96 -2.13 -10.40
CA ILE A 105 -16.79 -3.23 -9.88
C ILE A 105 -18.08 -3.34 -10.70
N LYS A 106 -18.68 -2.22 -11.11
CA LYS A 106 -19.94 -2.20 -11.86
C LYS A 106 -19.70 -2.52 -13.33
N GLY A 107 -18.68 -1.91 -13.93
CA GLY A 107 -18.29 -2.15 -15.32
C GLY A 107 -17.56 -3.47 -15.55
N LYS A 108 -17.14 -4.15 -14.48
CA LYS A 108 -16.36 -5.40 -14.48
C LYS A 108 -15.10 -5.32 -15.34
N GLN A 109 -14.39 -4.20 -15.30
CA GLN A 109 -13.25 -3.92 -16.15
C GLN A 109 -12.05 -3.34 -15.40
N HIS A 110 -10.85 -3.63 -15.88
CA HIS A 110 -9.62 -3.03 -15.34
C HIS A 110 -9.47 -1.58 -15.81
N LEU A 111 -9.10 -0.71 -14.88
CA LEU A 111 -8.81 0.68 -15.15
C LEU A 111 -7.29 0.88 -15.24
N ALA A 112 -6.83 1.54 -16.32
CA ALA A 112 -5.42 1.76 -16.58
C ALA A 112 -4.79 2.88 -15.72
N THR A 113 -5.62 3.74 -15.14
CA THR A 113 -5.24 4.99 -14.46
C THR A 113 -5.32 4.88 -12.94
N GLN A 114 -4.64 5.81 -12.24
CA GLN A 114 -4.68 5.98 -10.78
C GLN A 114 -4.36 4.70 -10.00
N LYS A 115 -3.15 4.18 -10.16
CA LYS A 115 -2.72 2.96 -9.48
C LYS A 115 -2.31 3.27 -8.05
N LYS A 116 -2.47 2.29 -7.15
CA LYS A 116 -1.86 2.33 -5.81
C LYS A 116 -0.56 1.55 -5.81
N TYR A 117 0.35 1.94 -4.93
CA TYR A 117 1.63 1.28 -4.71
C TYR A 117 1.80 1.00 -3.23
N TYR A 118 2.19 -0.23 -2.92
CA TYR A 118 2.46 -0.68 -1.56
C TYR A 118 3.92 -1.06 -1.44
N LEU A 119 4.54 -0.64 -0.35
CA LEU A 119 5.93 -0.91 -0.05
C LEU A 119 6.08 -2.37 0.36
N VAL A 120 7.17 -3.01 -0.06
CA VAL A 120 7.48 -4.41 0.30
C VAL A 120 7.69 -4.58 1.80
N ASP A 121 8.21 -3.54 2.46
CA ASP A 121 8.53 -3.54 3.88
C ASP A 121 8.39 -2.12 4.44
N LEU A 122 7.53 -1.95 5.44
CA LEU A 122 7.26 -0.64 6.05
C LEU A 122 8.46 -0.04 6.80
N GLY A 123 9.45 -0.84 7.19
CA GLY A 123 10.69 -0.36 7.79
C GLY A 123 11.48 0.55 6.85
N LEU A 124 11.42 0.31 5.54
CA LEU A 124 12.07 1.17 4.54
C LEU A 124 11.51 2.59 4.56
N ARG A 125 10.22 2.77 4.87
CA ARG A 125 9.62 4.11 5.02
C ARG A 125 10.27 4.88 6.16
N TYR A 126 10.41 4.25 7.32
CA TYR A 126 11.04 4.85 8.49
C TYR A 126 12.51 5.15 8.25
N ALA A 127 13.24 4.19 7.69
CA ALA A 127 14.67 4.34 7.40
C ALA A 127 14.97 5.49 6.41
N LEU A 128 14.08 5.73 5.42
CA LEU A 128 14.31 6.71 4.36
C LEU A 128 13.71 8.09 4.63
N LEU A 129 12.54 8.18 5.28
CA LEU A 129 11.88 9.47 5.55
C LEU A 129 12.11 10.00 6.98
N GLY A 130 12.46 9.13 7.93
CA GLY A 130 12.72 9.52 9.32
C GLY A 130 11.51 10.10 10.08
N LYS A 131 10.28 9.90 9.60
CA LYS A 131 9.07 10.53 10.16
C LYS A 131 8.01 9.53 10.62
N GLU A 132 7.50 9.78 11.82
CA GLU A 132 6.15 9.38 12.23
C GLU A 132 5.16 10.46 11.80
N LEU A 133 4.30 10.13 10.84
CA LEU A 133 3.09 10.89 10.60
C LEU A 133 1.94 10.02 11.11
N THR A 134 1.34 10.42 12.22
CA THR A 134 0.13 9.80 12.79
C THR A 134 -1.04 9.81 11.81
N ALA A 135 -1.03 10.72 10.82
CA ALA A 135 -2.02 10.79 9.74
C ALA A 135 -2.01 9.56 8.80
N ASP A 136 -0.94 8.76 8.80
CA ASP A 136 -0.77 7.68 7.81
C ASP A 136 -1.08 6.27 8.34
N VAL A 137 -1.48 6.13 9.61
CA VAL A 137 -1.63 4.80 10.24
C VAL A 137 -2.64 3.89 9.53
N GLY A 138 -3.70 4.47 8.93
CA GLY A 138 -4.65 3.74 8.10
C GLY A 138 -4.01 3.16 6.85
N HIS A 139 -3.22 3.96 6.12
CA HIS A 139 -2.50 3.51 4.92
C HIS A 139 -1.37 2.53 5.23
N LEU A 140 -0.72 2.67 6.38
CA LEU A 140 0.26 1.68 6.84
C LEU A 140 -0.42 0.34 7.13
N LEU A 141 -1.58 0.34 7.79
CA LEU A 141 -2.37 -0.87 8.00
C LEU A 141 -2.84 -1.47 6.66
N GLU A 142 -3.33 -0.64 5.74
CA GLU A 142 -3.71 -1.03 4.38
C GLU A 142 -2.55 -1.75 3.67
N ASN A 143 -1.32 -1.23 3.77
CA ASN A 143 -0.13 -1.90 3.23
C ASN A 143 0.15 -3.26 3.90
N VAL A 144 -0.01 -3.38 5.22
CA VAL A 144 0.16 -4.67 5.93
C VAL A 144 -0.86 -5.69 5.43
N ILE A 145 -2.13 -5.28 5.36
CA ILE A 145 -3.21 -6.14 4.85
C ILE A 145 -2.95 -6.52 3.40
N TYR A 146 -2.48 -5.60 2.56
CA TYR A 146 -2.10 -5.92 1.18
C TYR A 146 -1.02 -7.00 1.09
N LEU A 147 0.08 -6.87 1.86
CA LEU A 147 1.16 -7.85 1.87
C LEU A 147 0.68 -9.23 2.33
N GLU A 148 -0.23 -9.26 3.32
CA GLU A 148 -0.84 -10.50 3.76
C GLU A 148 -1.76 -11.12 2.70
N LEU A 149 -2.57 -10.31 2.00
CA LEU A 149 -3.40 -10.80 0.89
C LEU A 149 -2.54 -11.42 -0.22
N LEU A 150 -1.38 -10.83 -0.52
CA LEU A 150 -0.40 -11.44 -1.44
C LEU A 150 0.13 -12.77 -0.89
N ARG A 151 0.49 -12.84 0.39
CA ARG A 151 0.97 -14.07 1.04
C ARG A 151 -0.06 -15.20 0.99
N ARG A 152 -1.34 -14.86 1.09
CA ARG A 152 -2.49 -15.78 0.93
C ARG A 152 -2.85 -16.08 -0.53
N ASN A 153 -2.05 -15.62 -1.49
CA ASN A 153 -2.19 -15.90 -2.92
C ASN A 153 -3.52 -15.40 -3.54
N TYR A 154 -4.04 -14.27 -3.04
CA TYR A 154 -5.19 -13.60 -3.66
C TYR A 154 -4.77 -12.85 -4.93
N GLN A 155 -5.67 -12.80 -5.91
CA GLN A 155 -5.63 -11.75 -6.93
C GLN A 155 -6.23 -10.48 -6.33
N ILE A 156 -5.56 -9.34 -6.45
CA ILE A 156 -5.89 -8.11 -5.72
C ILE A 156 -6.04 -6.93 -6.69
N TRP A 157 -7.10 -6.16 -6.51
CA TRP A 157 -7.33 -4.89 -7.18
C TRP A 157 -7.86 -3.84 -6.21
N ILE A 158 -7.72 -2.57 -6.56
CA ILE A 158 -8.39 -1.48 -5.85
C ILE A 158 -9.79 -1.30 -6.47
N GLY A 159 -10.84 -1.42 -5.67
CA GLY A 159 -12.21 -1.40 -6.16
C GLY A 159 -12.73 0.01 -6.40
N LYS A 160 -13.26 0.29 -7.58
CA LYS A 160 -14.01 1.52 -7.86
C LYS A 160 -15.50 1.19 -8.00
N THR A 161 -16.34 1.90 -7.25
CA THR A 161 -17.80 1.84 -7.39
C THR A 161 -18.35 3.26 -7.36
N ASP A 162 -18.97 3.68 -8.46
CA ASP A 162 -19.33 5.09 -8.70
C ASP A 162 -18.13 6.04 -8.48
N ASN A 163 -18.23 6.92 -7.48
CA ASN A 163 -17.18 7.85 -7.05
C ASN A 163 -16.47 7.41 -5.76
N LEU A 164 -16.80 6.21 -5.27
CA LEU A 164 -16.24 5.63 -4.05
C LEU A 164 -15.21 4.56 -4.40
N GLU A 165 -14.35 4.30 -3.43
CA GLU A 165 -13.29 3.32 -3.51
C GLU A 165 -13.46 2.28 -2.41
N VAL A 166 -13.27 1.01 -2.76
CA VAL A 166 -13.04 -0.09 -1.81
C VAL A 166 -11.55 -0.36 -1.83
N ASP A 167 -10.92 -0.47 -0.67
CA ASP A 167 -9.46 -0.65 -0.60
C ASP A 167 -9.01 -1.89 -1.39
N PHE A 168 -9.67 -3.03 -1.19
CA PHE A 168 -9.37 -4.24 -1.95
C PHE A 168 -10.61 -4.97 -2.45
N VAL A 169 -10.59 -5.28 -3.75
CA VAL A 169 -11.34 -6.37 -4.36
C VAL A 169 -10.37 -7.53 -4.49
N VAL A 170 -10.67 -8.65 -3.83
CA VAL A 170 -9.83 -9.84 -3.87
C VAL A 170 -10.56 -11.01 -4.48
N LYS A 171 -9.84 -11.87 -5.18
CA LYS A 171 -10.34 -13.13 -5.70
C LYS A 171 -9.41 -14.27 -5.28
N ASP A 172 -9.99 -15.30 -4.67
CA ASP A 172 -9.24 -16.49 -4.27
C ASP A 172 -8.95 -17.43 -5.45
N LYS A 173 -8.25 -18.54 -5.18
CA LYS A 173 -7.91 -19.57 -6.17
C LYS A 173 -9.13 -20.27 -6.80
N ASN A 174 -10.27 -20.28 -6.10
CA ASN A 174 -11.53 -20.88 -6.56
C ASN A 174 -12.38 -19.87 -7.36
N GLY A 175 -11.96 -18.61 -7.42
CA GLY A 175 -12.65 -17.55 -8.12
C GLY A 175 -13.68 -16.80 -7.27
N TYR A 176 -13.76 -17.04 -5.96
CA TYR A 176 -14.66 -16.32 -5.07
C TYR A 176 -14.14 -14.91 -4.82
N THR A 177 -15.01 -13.93 -5.03
CA THR A 177 -14.69 -12.51 -4.82
C THR A 177 -15.02 -12.13 -3.38
N LYS A 178 -14.16 -11.31 -2.76
CA LYS A 178 -14.41 -10.64 -1.48
C LYS A 178 -14.06 -9.16 -1.59
N TYR A 179 -14.72 -8.33 -0.79
CA TYR A 179 -14.45 -6.90 -0.69
C TYR A 179 -13.93 -6.56 0.70
N ILE A 180 -12.85 -5.80 0.77
CA ILE A 180 -12.18 -5.48 2.02
C ILE A 180 -11.98 -3.97 2.11
N GLN A 181 -12.42 -3.40 3.22
CA GLN A 181 -12.12 -2.03 3.63
C GLN A 181 -11.24 -2.08 4.88
N VAL A 182 -10.24 -1.21 4.95
CA VAL A 182 -9.27 -1.16 6.04
C VAL A 182 -9.32 0.22 6.68
N ALA A 183 -9.49 0.25 8.00
CA ALA A 183 -9.44 1.50 8.75
C ALA A 183 -8.68 1.26 10.06
N TYR A 184 -7.96 2.27 10.56
CA TYR A 184 -7.30 2.11 11.86
C TYR A 184 -8.35 1.92 12.97
N THR A 185 -9.38 2.76 12.99
CA THR A 185 -10.51 2.67 13.92
C THR A 185 -11.78 3.22 13.26
N VAL A 186 -12.94 2.67 13.63
CA VAL A 186 -14.27 3.12 13.19
C VAL A 186 -15.19 3.44 14.36
N LYS A 187 -14.62 3.69 15.56
CA LYS A 187 -15.38 4.05 16.76
C LYS A 187 -16.25 5.29 16.60
N GLU A 188 -15.83 6.22 15.76
CA GLU A 188 -16.64 7.39 15.40
C GLU A 188 -17.70 6.99 14.36
N PRO A 189 -19.01 7.22 14.61
CA PRO A 189 -20.07 6.84 13.68
C PRO A 189 -19.90 7.39 12.27
N LYS A 190 -19.39 8.62 12.14
CA LYS A 190 -19.10 9.25 10.84
C LYS A 190 -17.99 8.52 10.08
N THR A 191 -17.00 8.01 10.79
CA THR A 191 -15.92 7.22 10.20
C THR A 191 -16.46 5.87 9.75
N LEU A 192 -17.24 5.18 10.59
CA LEU A 192 -17.90 3.92 10.23
C LEU A 192 -18.79 4.10 8.98
N GLU A 193 -19.64 5.13 8.94
CA GLU A 193 -20.51 5.41 7.80
C GLU A 193 -19.69 5.62 6.51
N ARG A 194 -18.59 6.38 6.59
CA ARG A 194 -17.69 6.63 5.46
C ARG A 194 -17.06 5.34 4.95
N GLU A 195 -16.56 4.48 5.84
CA GLU A 195 -15.92 3.22 5.48
C GLU A 195 -16.92 2.17 4.94
N LEU A 196 -18.18 2.21 5.38
CA LEU A 196 -19.23 1.32 4.87
C LEU A 196 -19.88 1.80 3.56
N ALA A 197 -19.80 3.10 3.25
CA ALA A 197 -20.46 3.70 2.09
C ALA A 197 -20.16 3.01 0.74
N PRO A 198 -18.92 2.59 0.42
CA PRO A 198 -18.61 1.88 -0.82
C PRO A 198 -19.38 0.56 -0.95
N PHE A 199 -19.52 -0.19 0.15
CA PHE A 199 -20.20 -1.49 0.15
C PHE A 199 -21.69 -1.38 -0.21
N ASN A 200 -22.35 -0.33 0.25
CA ASN A 200 -23.77 -0.07 -0.05
C ASN A 200 -24.02 0.22 -1.54
N ARG A 201 -22.97 0.49 -2.33
CA ARG A 201 -23.06 0.76 -3.78
C ARG A 201 -22.74 -0.46 -4.64
N ILE A 202 -22.41 -1.60 -4.03
CA ILE A 202 -22.07 -2.84 -4.73
C ILE A 202 -23.31 -3.74 -4.75
N PRO A 203 -23.87 -4.05 -5.92
CA PRO A 203 -25.18 -4.71 -6.03
C PRO A 203 -25.17 -6.22 -5.78
N ASP A 204 -24.00 -6.85 -5.57
CA ASP A 204 -23.90 -8.29 -5.36
C ASP A 204 -23.97 -8.69 -3.88
N PHE A 205 -23.78 -9.98 -3.59
CA PHE A 205 -23.82 -10.57 -2.25
C PHE A 205 -22.49 -11.22 -1.85
N ASN A 206 -21.37 -10.84 -2.48
CA ASN A 206 -20.06 -11.35 -2.12
C ASN A 206 -19.68 -10.94 -0.69
N GLU A 207 -18.76 -11.68 -0.07
CA GLU A 207 -18.32 -11.41 1.30
C GLU A 207 -17.69 -10.00 1.41
N ARG A 208 -18.01 -9.30 2.51
CA ARG A 208 -17.53 -7.95 2.80
C ARG A 208 -16.89 -7.90 4.18
N LEU A 209 -15.65 -7.45 4.23
CA LEU A 209 -14.87 -7.35 5.46
C LEU A 209 -14.51 -5.89 5.73
N LEU A 210 -14.67 -5.47 6.98
CA LEU A 210 -14.11 -4.23 7.51
C LEU A 210 -13.03 -4.61 8.53
N ILE A 211 -11.76 -4.44 8.15
CA ILE A 211 -10.62 -4.81 8.99
C ILE A 211 -10.15 -3.57 9.76
N THR A 212 -10.14 -3.66 11.09
CA THR A 212 -9.81 -2.53 11.98
C THR A 212 -8.87 -2.90 13.11
N MET A 213 -8.20 -1.94 13.75
CA MET A 213 -7.47 -2.19 15.00
C MET A 213 -8.39 -2.15 16.24
N ASP A 214 -9.70 -1.94 16.07
CA ASP A 214 -10.65 -1.93 17.17
C ASP A 214 -10.79 -3.31 17.81
N TYR A 215 -10.89 -3.34 19.14
CA TYR A 215 -11.19 -4.56 19.90
C TYR A 215 -12.66 -4.99 19.73
N GLU A 216 -13.55 -4.01 19.64
CA GLU A 216 -14.97 -4.24 19.38
C GLU A 216 -15.15 -4.61 17.92
N THR A 217 -15.68 -5.81 17.68
CA THR A 217 -15.99 -6.33 16.35
C THR A 217 -17.50 -6.59 16.25
N GLY A 218 -18.01 -6.80 15.04
CA GLY A 218 -19.46 -6.93 14.84
C GLY A 218 -19.87 -7.16 13.40
N ASN A 219 -21.16 -7.03 13.15
CA ASN A 219 -21.73 -7.10 11.81
C ASN A 219 -22.52 -5.82 11.51
N HIS A 220 -22.24 -5.22 10.37
CA HIS A 220 -22.87 -3.98 9.89
C HIS A 220 -23.59 -4.27 8.58
N ASN A 221 -24.88 -4.65 8.63
CA ASN A 221 -25.70 -4.94 7.46
C ASN A 221 -25.05 -5.94 6.47
N GLY A 222 -24.48 -7.03 6.99
CA GLY A 222 -23.80 -8.05 6.19
C GLY A 222 -22.31 -7.78 5.95
N VAL A 223 -21.77 -6.67 6.44
CA VAL A 223 -20.32 -6.41 6.49
C VAL A 223 -19.77 -6.93 7.82
N LYS A 224 -18.81 -7.86 7.75
CA LYS A 224 -18.17 -8.42 8.95
C LYS A 224 -16.99 -7.54 9.36
N GLN A 225 -17.06 -6.93 10.55
CA GLN A 225 -15.92 -6.24 11.14
C GLN A 225 -15.02 -7.24 11.86
N ILE A 226 -13.70 -7.17 11.62
CA ILE A 226 -12.71 -8.07 12.21
C ILE A 226 -11.52 -7.24 12.71
N ASN A 227 -10.96 -7.63 13.86
CA ASN A 227 -9.70 -7.06 14.32
C ASN A 227 -8.56 -7.48 13.37
N ALA A 228 -7.68 -6.55 13.01
CA ALA A 228 -6.62 -6.79 12.06
C ALA A 228 -5.60 -7.83 12.56
N VAL A 229 -5.29 -7.83 13.86
CA VAL A 229 -4.35 -8.81 14.45
C VAL A 229 -4.96 -10.21 14.38
N ASP A 230 -6.22 -10.35 14.77
CA ASP A 230 -6.93 -11.63 14.69
C ASP A 230 -7.00 -12.14 13.25
N TRP A 231 -7.28 -11.25 12.29
CA TRP A 231 -7.30 -11.61 10.88
C TRP A 231 -5.92 -12.06 10.37
N LEU A 232 -4.85 -11.37 10.77
CA LEU A 232 -3.46 -11.70 10.40
C LEU A 232 -3.01 -13.06 10.98
N LEU A 233 -3.46 -13.40 12.18
CA LEU A 233 -3.12 -14.66 12.87
C LEU A 233 -4.02 -15.84 12.47
N ASP A 234 -5.15 -15.58 11.81
CA ASP A 234 -6.04 -16.64 11.34
C ASP A 234 -5.37 -17.47 10.23
N ASN A 235 -4.87 -18.64 10.60
CA ASN A 235 -4.21 -19.61 9.71
C ASN A 235 -5.21 -20.48 8.92
N LYS A 236 -6.48 -20.09 8.83
CA LYS A 236 -7.41 -20.77 7.93
C LYS A 236 -6.95 -20.60 6.49
N ASN A 237 -6.35 -21.66 5.98
CA ASN A 237 -6.04 -21.86 4.57
C ASN A 237 -7.37 -21.96 3.80
N ASP A 238 -7.88 -20.85 3.28
CA ASP A 238 -8.92 -20.87 2.23
C ASP A 238 -8.35 -21.45 0.92
#